data_AF-A0A535FKE9-F1
#
_entry.id   AF-A0A535FKE9-F1
#
_cell.length_a   1.000
_cell.length_b   1.000
_cell.length_c   1.000
_cell.angle_alpha   90.00
_cell.angle_beta   90.00
_cell.angle_gamma   90.00
#
_symmetry.space_group_name_H-M   'P 1'
#
loop_
_entity.id
_entity.type
_entity.pdbx_description
1 polymer ?
#
loop_
_entity_poly.entity_id
_entity_poly.type
_entity_poly.pdbx_seq_one_letter_code
_entity_poly.pdbx_strand_id
1 'polypeptide(L)'
;MLLSSPVSLLRRSAIAGYQEMMSIAIAPLEGPKRLLGLLIFMDTRAQAFLYGECLLIEQYRLLVSKNVEQALQAMIVTEASATRHEIVTDVQEQSEFIALVSHELRTPLTDIRGYAELLQAYAVSDQEMHRPAGIMEMTAERQQQYLNVIVEQTNHLEVLISDLLDVSRLCSRRLALRHSWIDIGELCQRIAQIMQDKIERQQPGYYRISCKREIDLPLAWADPHRVQQVLINLLENAVKYSPDGGVIQIQVSTVSLCARRMLCVAVSDQGIGVPSQQQLSLFQLFTRLGHPSAG
;
A
#
# COMPACT_ATOMS: atom_id res chain seq x y z
N MET A 1 -39.90 -31.01 46.86
CA MET A 1 -40.01 -29.60 46.43
C MET A 1 -39.33 -28.73 47.48
N LEU A 2 -38.01 -28.61 47.41
CA LEU A 2 -37.21 -27.69 48.21
C LEU A 2 -36.17 -27.11 47.26
N LEU A 3 -36.46 -25.91 46.75
CA LEU A 3 -35.54 -25.11 45.95
C LEU A 3 -34.40 -24.67 46.89
N SER A 4 -33.25 -25.31 46.75
CA SER A 4 -32.00 -24.85 47.35
C SER A 4 -31.66 -23.47 46.80
N SER A 5 -31.73 -22.45 47.67
CA SER A 5 -31.33 -21.08 47.38
C SER A 5 -29.85 -21.01 46.91
N PRO A 6 -29.48 -20.16 45.94
CA PRO A 6 -28.12 -20.05 45.42
C PRO A 6 -27.09 -19.54 46.44
N VAL A 7 -27.50 -19.10 47.63
CA VAL A 7 -26.62 -18.54 48.69
C VAL A 7 -25.91 -19.63 49.51
N SER A 8 -25.88 -20.88 49.02
CA SER A 8 -25.29 -22.01 49.73
C SER A 8 -23.81 -22.20 49.41
N LEU A 9 -22.97 -21.20 49.69
CA LEU A 9 -21.51 -21.39 49.84
C LEU A 9 -20.81 -20.23 50.56
N LEU A 10 -21.26 -19.91 51.79
CA LEU A 10 -20.41 -19.25 52.79
C LEU A 10 -19.35 -20.26 53.27
N ARG A 11 -18.24 -20.41 52.53
CA ARG A 11 -17.08 -21.18 53.01
C ARG A 11 -16.13 -20.28 53.78
N ARG A 12 -15.88 -20.61 55.05
CA ARG A 12 -14.70 -20.14 55.79
C ARG A 12 -13.47 -20.83 55.20
N SER A 13 -12.66 -20.11 54.44
CA SER A 13 -11.31 -20.56 54.10
C SER A 13 -10.35 -19.40 54.23
N ALA A 14 -9.43 -19.52 55.19
CA ALA A 14 -8.26 -18.64 55.27
C ALA A 14 -7.37 -18.94 54.04
N ILE A 15 -7.29 -17.97 53.13
CA ILE A 15 -6.33 -18.02 52.02
C ILE A 15 -4.99 -17.56 52.61
N ALA A 16 -3.98 -18.43 52.56
CA ALA A 16 -2.66 -18.13 53.11
C ALA A 16 -2.08 -16.87 52.45
N GLY A 17 -1.99 -15.79 53.22
CA GLY A 17 -1.56 -14.45 52.78
C GLY A 17 -2.41 -13.29 53.32
N TYR A 18 -3.65 -13.54 53.75
CA TYR A 18 -4.55 -12.53 54.31
C TYR A 18 -5.00 -12.92 55.73
N GLN A 19 -4.24 -12.52 56.75
CA GLN A 19 -4.47 -12.95 58.15
C GLN A 19 -5.68 -12.28 58.86
N GLU A 20 -6.49 -11.45 58.18
CA GLU A 20 -7.59 -10.69 58.81
C GLU A 20 -8.98 -10.86 58.13
N MET A 21 -9.15 -11.75 57.14
CA MET A 21 -10.47 -11.97 56.52
C MET A 21 -11.34 -12.91 57.34
N MET A 22 -12.55 -12.46 57.71
CA MET A 22 -13.48 -13.24 58.54
C MET A 22 -14.79 -13.62 57.83
N SER A 23 -15.17 -12.95 56.72
CA SER A 23 -16.30 -13.36 55.88
C SER A 23 -16.13 -13.03 54.39
N ILE A 24 -16.74 -13.85 53.53
CA ILE A 24 -16.72 -13.70 52.06
C ILE A 24 -18.10 -14.02 51.48
N ALA A 25 -18.54 -13.26 50.49
CA ALA A 25 -19.72 -13.55 49.69
C ALA A 25 -19.34 -13.60 48.21
N ILE A 26 -19.87 -14.58 47.50
CA ILE A 26 -19.59 -14.80 46.08
C ILE A 26 -20.90 -14.86 45.33
N ALA A 27 -21.03 -14.06 44.29
CA ALA A 27 -22.21 -13.98 43.45
C ALA A 27 -21.81 -14.23 41.99
N PRO A 28 -22.30 -15.31 41.34
CA PRO A 28 -21.97 -15.59 39.95
C PRO A 28 -22.63 -14.57 39.01
N LEU A 29 -21.86 -14.00 38.09
CA LEU A 29 -22.41 -13.19 37.02
C LEU A 29 -22.79 -14.11 35.87
N GLU A 30 -24.08 -14.31 35.65
CA GLU A 30 -24.60 -15.28 34.69
C GLU A 30 -25.21 -14.56 33.50
N GLY A 31 -24.84 -15.00 32.30
CA GLY A 31 -25.53 -14.66 31.07
C GLY A 31 -26.50 -15.79 30.66
N PRO A 32 -27.30 -15.62 29.60
CA PRO A 32 -28.33 -16.55 29.16
C PRO A 32 -27.83 -17.96 28.82
N LYS A 33 -26.54 -18.10 28.47
CA LYS A 33 -25.93 -19.35 28.00
C LYS A 33 -24.54 -19.64 28.57
N ARG A 34 -24.02 -18.79 29.47
CA ARG A 34 -22.65 -18.93 30.02
C ARG A 34 -22.47 -18.16 31.32
N LEU A 35 -21.54 -18.60 32.15
CA LEU A 35 -21.01 -17.80 33.26
C LEU A 35 -20.12 -16.68 32.69
N LEU A 36 -20.42 -15.43 33.04
CA LEU A 36 -19.66 -14.24 32.62
C LEU A 36 -18.50 -13.94 33.57
N GLY A 37 -18.63 -14.29 34.85
CA GLY A 37 -17.61 -14.05 35.87
C GLY A 37 -18.14 -14.26 37.28
N LEU A 38 -17.37 -13.85 38.29
CA LEU A 38 -17.75 -13.89 39.70
C LEU A 38 -17.59 -12.50 40.33
N LEU A 39 -18.59 -12.05 41.08
CA LEU A 39 -18.44 -10.95 42.03
C LEU A 39 -18.04 -11.52 43.38
N ILE A 40 -16.97 -10.99 43.96
CA ILE A 40 -16.44 -11.42 45.24
C ILE A 40 -16.45 -10.22 46.19
N PHE A 41 -17.16 -10.36 47.30
CA PHE A 41 -17.21 -9.39 48.38
C PHE A 41 -16.49 -9.96 49.59
N MET A 42 -15.60 -9.17 50.21
CA MET A 42 -14.77 -9.60 51.34
C MET A 42 -14.89 -8.59 52.47
N ASP A 43 -14.96 -9.07 53.71
CA ASP A 43 -15.05 -8.22 54.90
C ASP A 43 -14.27 -8.85 56.07
N THR A 44 -13.68 -7.99 56.90
CA THR A 44 -12.89 -8.37 58.09
C THR A 44 -13.77 -8.69 59.30
N ARG A 45 -15.08 -8.36 59.25
CA ARG A 45 -16.07 -8.72 60.28
C ARG A 45 -16.60 -10.13 60.03
N ALA A 46 -16.76 -10.91 61.11
CA ALA A 46 -17.17 -12.32 61.05
C ALA A 46 -18.63 -12.57 60.61
N GLN A 47 -19.49 -11.55 60.65
CA GLN A 47 -20.92 -11.63 60.30
C GLN A 47 -21.34 -10.45 59.40
N ALA A 48 -20.50 -10.06 58.44
CA ALA A 48 -20.74 -8.88 57.61
C ALA A 48 -21.89 -9.02 56.60
N PHE A 49 -22.18 -10.24 56.15
CA PHE A 49 -23.19 -10.52 55.12
C PHE A 49 -24.42 -11.17 55.75
N LEU A 50 -25.29 -10.35 56.35
CA LEU A 50 -26.57 -10.81 56.86
C LEU A 50 -27.60 -10.89 55.72
N TYR A 51 -28.83 -11.27 56.03
CA TYR A 51 -29.87 -11.53 55.03
C TYR A 51 -30.15 -10.33 54.10
N GLY A 52 -30.10 -9.10 54.63
CA GLY A 52 -30.33 -7.88 53.85
C GLY A 52 -29.22 -7.61 52.83
N GLU A 53 -27.96 -7.78 53.22
CA GLU A 53 -26.80 -7.64 52.34
C GLU A 53 -26.81 -8.71 51.25
N CYS A 54 -27.15 -9.96 51.59
CA CYS A 54 -27.30 -11.03 50.60
C CYS A 54 -28.41 -10.71 49.58
N LEU A 55 -29.53 -10.13 50.02
CA LEU A 55 -30.63 -9.73 49.12
C LEU A 55 -30.21 -8.61 48.16
N LEU A 56 -29.47 -7.61 48.67
CA LEU A 56 -28.90 -6.55 47.84
C LEU A 56 -27.88 -7.10 46.85
N ILE A 57 -26.98 -8.00 47.29
CA ILE A 57 -26.00 -8.64 46.41
C ILE A 57 -26.72 -9.36 45.27
N GLU A 58 -27.77 -10.13 45.53
CA GLU A 58 -28.54 -10.80 44.46
C GLU A 58 -29.23 -9.82 43.51
N GLN A 59 -29.80 -8.72 44.03
CA GLN A 59 -30.43 -7.70 43.19
C GLN A 59 -29.42 -7.00 42.28
N TYR A 60 -28.28 -6.58 42.83
CA TYR A 60 -27.22 -5.92 42.05
C TYR A 60 -26.49 -6.90 41.13
N ARG A 61 -26.37 -8.18 41.50
CA ARG A 61 -25.79 -9.24 40.65
C ARG A 61 -26.45 -9.30 39.28
N LEU A 62 -27.79 -9.23 39.22
CA LEU A 62 -28.53 -9.26 37.96
C LEU A 62 -28.22 -8.04 37.08
N LEU A 63 -28.18 -6.85 37.68
CA LEU A 63 -27.86 -5.61 36.97
C LEU A 63 -26.42 -5.63 36.44
N VAL A 64 -25.46 -6.03 37.26
CA VAL A 64 -24.05 -6.14 36.87
C VAL A 64 -23.87 -7.20 35.79
N SER A 65 -24.54 -8.35 35.90
CA SER A 65 -24.48 -9.41 34.88
C SER A 65 -24.95 -8.89 33.52
N LYS A 66 -26.08 -8.17 33.50
CA LYS A 66 -26.63 -7.57 32.28
C LYS A 66 -25.69 -6.53 31.67
N ASN A 67 -25.12 -5.64 32.49
CA ASN A 67 -24.21 -4.60 32.00
C ASN A 67 -22.90 -5.18 31.46
N VAL A 68 -22.33 -6.18 32.14
CA VAL A 68 -21.14 -6.90 31.66
C VAL A 68 -21.43 -7.63 30.36
N GLU A 69 -22.60 -8.27 30.24
CA GLU A 69 -23.01 -8.92 29.00
C GLU A 69 -23.14 -7.94 27.84
N GLN A 70 -23.80 -6.80 28.06
CA GLN A 70 -23.95 -5.75 27.06
C GLN A 70 -22.60 -5.18 26.62
N ALA A 71 -21.67 -4.96 27.56
CA ALA A 71 -20.32 -4.49 27.24
C ALA A 71 -19.54 -5.51 26.41
N LEU A 72 -19.62 -6.81 26.76
CA LEU A 72 -18.98 -7.87 25.99
C LEU A 72 -19.57 -8.01 24.58
N GLN A 73 -20.89 -7.88 24.42
CA GLN A 73 -21.55 -7.90 23.12
C GLN A 73 -21.12 -6.71 22.25
N ALA A 74 -21.08 -5.50 22.83
CA ALA A 74 -20.63 -4.30 22.13
C ALA A 74 -19.16 -4.43 21.66
N MET A 75 -18.29 -5.03 22.49
CA MET A 75 -16.89 -5.28 22.14
C MET A 75 -16.75 -6.26 20.97
N ILE A 76 -17.51 -7.36 20.97
CA ILE A 76 -17.50 -8.34 19.86
C ILE A 76 -18.00 -7.70 18.56
N VAL A 77 -19.07 -6.91 18.63
CA VAL A 77 -19.63 -6.23 17.44
C VAL A 77 -18.64 -5.22 16.87
N THR A 78 -17.96 -4.45 17.72
CA THR A 78 -16.96 -3.46 17.28
C THR A 78 -15.73 -4.14 16.66
N GLU A 79 -15.19 -5.19 17.26
CA GLU A 79 -14.08 -5.98 16.71
C GLU A 79 -14.44 -6.64 15.37
N ALA A 80 -15.63 -7.22 15.26
CA ALA A 80 -16.14 -7.78 14.01
C ALA A 80 -16.33 -6.72 12.93
N SER A 81 -16.78 -5.52 13.30
CA SER A 81 -16.95 -4.41 12.35
C SER A 81 -15.63 -3.86 11.83
N ALA A 82 -14.60 -3.76 12.69
CA ALA A 82 -13.25 -3.34 12.29
C ALA A 82 -12.63 -4.34 11.30
N THR A 83 -12.66 -5.63 11.64
CA THR A 83 -12.14 -6.70 10.77
C THR A 83 -12.86 -6.73 9.43
N ARG A 84 -14.19 -6.56 9.43
CA ARG A 84 -14.98 -6.51 8.20
C ARG A 84 -14.64 -5.28 7.35
N HIS A 85 -14.40 -4.14 8.00
CA HIS A 85 -14.00 -2.93 7.29
C HIS A 85 -12.66 -3.12 6.61
N GLU A 86 -11.65 -3.66 7.30
CA GLU A 86 -10.33 -3.99 6.72
C GLU A 86 -10.42 -4.95 5.52
N ILE A 87 -11.22 -6.01 5.62
CA ILE A 87 -11.41 -6.95 4.50
C ILE A 87 -12.11 -6.26 3.31
N VAL A 88 -13.13 -5.43 3.58
CA VAL A 88 -13.86 -4.73 2.52
C VAL A 88 -12.95 -3.70 1.84
N THR A 89 -12.12 -2.97 2.59
CA THR A 89 -11.15 -2.04 2.01
C THR A 89 -10.13 -2.77 1.16
N ASP A 90 -9.55 -3.89 1.65
CA ASP A 90 -8.60 -4.71 0.87
C ASP A 90 -9.23 -5.22 -0.44
N VAL A 91 -10.47 -5.70 -0.38
CA VAL A 91 -11.19 -6.20 -1.57
C VAL A 91 -11.53 -5.07 -2.54
N GLN A 92 -11.92 -3.90 -2.03
CA GLN A 92 -12.19 -2.72 -2.86
C GLN A 92 -10.92 -2.23 -3.56
N GLU A 93 -9.81 -2.09 -2.82
CA GLU A 93 -8.51 -1.73 -3.39
C GLU A 93 -8.05 -2.73 -4.44
N GLN A 94 -8.22 -4.04 -4.19
CA GLN A 94 -7.90 -5.08 -5.16
C GLN A 94 -8.79 -5.03 -6.41
N SER A 95 -10.09 -4.75 -6.24
CA SER A 95 -11.03 -4.62 -7.35
C SER A 95 -10.76 -3.37 -8.19
N GLU A 96 -10.51 -2.22 -7.55
CA GLU A 96 -10.13 -0.97 -8.21
C GLU A 96 -8.81 -1.14 -8.96
N PHE A 97 -7.85 -1.83 -8.36
CA PHE A 97 -6.59 -2.20 -9.00
C PHE A 97 -6.81 -3.02 -10.28
N ILE A 98 -7.61 -4.10 -10.23
CA ILE A 98 -7.90 -4.92 -11.41
C ILE A 98 -8.60 -4.12 -12.51
N ALA A 99 -9.61 -3.31 -12.14
CA ALA A 99 -10.35 -2.49 -13.08
C ALA A 99 -9.44 -1.50 -13.80
N LEU A 100 -8.54 -0.86 -13.07
CA LEU A 100 -7.66 0.14 -13.62
C LEU A 100 -6.52 -0.47 -14.45
N VAL A 101 -5.93 -1.58 -14.01
CA VAL A 101 -4.99 -2.36 -14.84
C VAL A 101 -5.63 -2.75 -16.17
N SER A 102 -6.88 -3.21 -16.13
CA SER A 102 -7.62 -3.57 -17.35
C SER A 102 -7.79 -2.38 -18.30
N HIS A 103 -7.98 -1.18 -17.74
CA HIS A 103 -8.08 0.05 -18.53
C HIS A 103 -6.73 0.44 -19.17
N GLU A 104 -5.66 0.46 -18.38
CA GLU A 104 -4.32 0.81 -18.87
C GLU A 104 -3.74 -0.19 -19.87
N LEU A 105 -4.12 -1.47 -19.81
CA LEU A 105 -3.77 -2.46 -20.83
C LEU A 105 -4.61 -2.34 -22.11
N ARG A 106 -5.88 -1.90 -22.00
CA ARG A 106 -6.78 -1.80 -23.16
C ARG A 106 -6.32 -0.74 -24.15
N THR A 107 -5.79 0.38 -23.69
CA THR A 107 -5.32 1.49 -24.53
C THR A 107 -4.22 1.05 -25.51
N PRO A 108 -3.05 0.55 -25.07
CA PRO A 108 -1.99 0.10 -25.99
C PRO A 108 -2.45 -1.04 -26.89
N LEU A 109 -3.30 -1.96 -26.40
CA LEU A 109 -3.87 -3.02 -27.22
C LEU A 109 -4.80 -2.50 -28.33
N THR A 110 -5.56 -1.44 -28.04
CA THR A 110 -6.46 -0.82 -29.02
C THR A 110 -5.66 -0.12 -30.11
N ASP A 111 -4.58 0.57 -29.74
CA ASP A 111 -3.69 1.22 -30.70
C ASP A 111 -2.97 0.19 -31.57
N ILE A 112 -2.38 -0.85 -30.98
CA ILE A 112 -1.74 -1.96 -31.72
C ILE A 112 -2.72 -2.55 -32.73
N ARG A 113 -3.95 -2.87 -32.30
CA ARG A 113 -4.96 -3.43 -33.18
C ARG A 113 -5.33 -2.45 -34.30
N GLY A 114 -5.58 -1.18 -33.98
CA GLY A 114 -5.95 -0.16 -34.96
C GLY A 114 -4.88 0.06 -36.03
N TYR A 115 -3.61 0.22 -35.63
CA TYR A 115 -2.50 0.38 -36.58
C TYR A 115 -2.24 -0.90 -37.39
N ALA A 116 -2.42 -2.09 -36.80
CA ALA A 116 -2.33 -3.35 -37.53
C ALA A 116 -3.47 -3.52 -38.56
N GLU A 117 -4.71 -3.16 -38.19
CA GLU A 117 -5.87 -3.16 -39.10
C GLU A 117 -5.69 -2.18 -40.26
N LEU A 118 -5.15 -0.99 -39.98
CA LEU A 118 -4.77 -0.02 -41.02
C LEU A 118 -3.71 -0.64 -41.94
N LEU A 119 -2.60 -1.15 -41.42
CA LEU A 119 -1.57 -1.80 -42.24
C LEU A 119 -2.15 -2.94 -43.10
N GLN A 120 -3.05 -3.75 -42.55
CA GLN A 120 -3.71 -4.84 -43.28
C GLN A 120 -4.62 -4.32 -44.41
N ALA A 121 -5.44 -3.30 -44.16
CA ALA A 121 -6.34 -2.71 -45.16
C ALA A 121 -5.58 -2.12 -46.36
N TYR A 122 -4.42 -1.50 -46.09
CA TYR A 122 -3.59 -0.92 -47.14
C TYR A 122 -2.66 -1.93 -47.83
N ALA A 123 -2.25 -3.01 -47.14
CA ALA A 123 -1.43 -4.08 -47.74
C ALA A 123 -2.23 -5.02 -48.66
N VAL A 124 -3.51 -5.28 -48.34
CA VAL A 124 -4.38 -6.16 -49.15
C VAL A 124 -4.86 -5.48 -50.44
N SER A 125 -4.84 -4.15 -50.48
CA SER A 125 -5.40 -3.41 -51.61
C SER A 125 -4.49 -3.29 -52.84
N ASP A 126 -3.24 -3.76 -52.76
CA ASP A 126 -2.26 -3.72 -53.86
C ASP A 126 -2.33 -4.91 -54.83
N GLN A 127 -3.12 -5.95 -54.56
CA GLN A 127 -3.02 -7.16 -55.40
C GLN A 127 -3.94 -7.26 -56.60
N GLU A 128 -5.14 -6.68 -56.64
CA GLU A 128 -5.95 -6.67 -57.87
C GLU A 128 -7.26 -5.91 -57.63
N MET A 129 -7.71 -5.20 -58.66
CA MET A 129 -9.08 -4.67 -58.84
C MET A 129 -9.33 -3.20 -58.41
N HIS A 130 -9.28 -2.30 -59.40
CA HIS A 130 -10.12 -1.10 -59.52
C HIS A 130 -10.26 -0.22 -58.25
N ARG A 131 -9.19 0.46 -57.83
CA ARG A 131 -9.34 1.57 -56.88
C ARG A 131 -9.90 2.82 -57.60
N PRO A 132 -10.94 3.49 -57.08
CA PRO A 132 -11.41 4.76 -57.62
C PRO A 132 -10.32 5.84 -57.48
N ALA A 133 -10.14 6.64 -58.53
CA ALA A 133 -9.15 7.70 -58.58
C ALA A 133 -9.38 8.73 -57.44
N GLY A 134 -8.43 8.84 -56.50
CA GLY A 134 -8.45 9.84 -55.43
C GLY A 134 -8.16 9.32 -54.01
N ILE A 135 -8.01 8.00 -53.80
CA ILE A 135 -7.61 7.45 -52.51
C ILE A 135 -6.08 7.48 -52.42
N MET A 136 -5.51 8.24 -51.47
CA MET A 136 -4.07 8.30 -51.21
C MET A 136 -3.49 6.90 -50.99
N GLU A 137 -2.48 6.53 -51.77
CA GLU A 137 -1.66 5.34 -51.53
C GLU A 137 -0.94 5.46 -50.19
N MET A 138 -0.78 4.32 -49.51
CA MET A 138 -0.01 4.25 -48.27
C MET A 138 1.48 4.23 -48.62
N THR A 139 2.20 5.30 -48.27
CA THR A 139 3.64 5.38 -48.55
C THR A 139 4.43 4.48 -47.60
N ALA A 140 5.63 4.05 -48.02
CA ALA A 140 6.53 3.25 -47.18
C ALA A 140 6.87 3.96 -45.86
N GLU A 141 6.97 5.29 -45.87
CA GLU A 141 7.21 6.09 -44.66
C GLU A 141 6.05 6.01 -43.66
N ARG A 142 4.80 6.04 -44.13
CA ARG A 142 3.63 5.87 -43.25
C ARG A 142 3.51 4.45 -42.71
N GLN A 143 3.84 3.43 -43.51
CA GLN A 143 3.90 2.05 -43.02
C GLN A 143 4.92 1.91 -41.89
N GLN A 144 6.11 2.50 -42.08
CA GLN A 144 7.15 2.51 -41.06
C GLN A 144 6.70 3.25 -39.79
N GLN A 145 5.99 4.38 -39.92
CA GLN A 145 5.42 5.09 -38.78
C GLN A 145 4.43 4.22 -37.99
N TYR A 146 3.52 3.51 -38.67
CA TYR A 146 2.55 2.63 -38.00
C TYR A 146 3.23 1.45 -37.31
N LEU A 147 4.24 0.84 -37.94
CA LEU A 147 5.06 -0.21 -37.32
C LEU A 147 5.80 0.32 -36.08
N ASN A 148 6.36 1.54 -36.14
CA ASN A 148 7.02 2.15 -35.00
C ASN A 148 6.04 2.34 -33.82
N VAL A 149 4.80 2.79 -34.09
CA VAL A 149 3.78 2.91 -33.04
C VAL A 149 3.43 1.55 -32.44
N ILE A 150 3.27 0.50 -33.25
CA ILE A 150 3.01 -0.86 -32.75
C ILE A 150 4.15 -1.35 -31.84
N VAL A 151 5.41 -1.15 -32.25
CA VAL A 151 6.58 -1.51 -31.44
C VAL A 151 6.62 -0.71 -30.14
N GLU A 152 6.37 0.59 -30.19
CA GLU A 152 6.33 1.46 -29.02
C GLU A 152 5.25 1.01 -28.00
N GLN A 153 4.03 0.74 -28.48
CA GLN A 153 2.94 0.27 -27.62
C GLN A 153 3.20 -1.14 -27.06
N THR A 154 3.91 -1.99 -27.81
CA THR A 154 4.31 -3.32 -27.33
C THR A 154 5.35 -3.21 -26.21
N ASN A 155 6.37 -2.36 -26.37
CA ASN A 155 7.35 -2.09 -25.32
C ASN A 155 6.69 -1.48 -24.08
N HIS A 156 5.72 -0.57 -24.27
CA HIS A 156 4.95 0.00 -23.16
C HIS A 156 4.15 -1.09 -22.42
N LEU A 157 3.52 -2.02 -23.14
CA LEU A 157 2.80 -3.15 -22.56
C LEU A 157 3.72 -4.06 -21.74
N GLU A 158 4.94 -4.33 -22.21
CA GLU A 158 5.94 -5.13 -21.48
C GLU A 158 6.31 -4.49 -20.14
N VAL A 159 6.54 -3.17 -20.13
CA VAL A 159 6.81 -2.41 -18.90
C VAL A 159 5.61 -2.49 -17.94
N LEU A 160 4.39 -2.25 -18.43
CA LEU A 160 3.17 -2.32 -17.62
C LEU A 160 2.96 -3.72 -16.99
N ILE A 161 3.20 -4.78 -17.74
CA ILE A 161 3.10 -6.16 -17.24
C ILE A 161 4.18 -6.44 -16.19
N SER A 162 5.41 -5.98 -16.42
CA SER A 162 6.51 -6.13 -15.46
C SER A 162 6.19 -5.42 -14.14
N ASP A 163 5.71 -4.17 -14.21
CA ASP A 163 5.30 -3.39 -13.05
C ASP A 163 4.15 -4.05 -12.29
N LEU A 164 3.16 -4.59 -13.01
CA LEU A 164 2.04 -5.33 -12.43
C LEU A 164 2.50 -6.57 -11.66
N LEU A 165 3.43 -7.34 -12.23
CA LEU A 165 4.00 -8.52 -11.59
C LEU A 165 4.82 -8.17 -10.34
N ASP A 166 5.55 -7.06 -10.37
CA ASP A 166 6.28 -6.56 -9.20
C ASP A 166 5.33 -6.12 -8.09
N VAL A 167 4.25 -5.39 -8.42
CA VAL A 167 3.19 -5.02 -7.44
C VAL A 167 2.52 -6.27 -6.85
N SER A 168 2.18 -7.26 -7.67
CA SER A 168 1.59 -8.52 -7.19
C SER A 168 2.51 -9.27 -6.21
N ARG A 169 3.82 -9.27 -6.47
CA ARG A 169 4.83 -9.88 -5.58
C ARG A 169 5.00 -9.08 -4.27
N LEU A 170 4.91 -7.76 -4.33
CA LEU A 170 4.91 -6.88 -3.16
C LEU A 170 3.69 -7.14 -2.27
N CYS A 171 2.47 -7.09 -2.83
CA CYS A 171 1.23 -7.28 -2.09
C CYS A 171 1.13 -8.68 -1.44
N SER A 172 1.67 -9.71 -2.10
CA SER A 172 1.68 -11.07 -1.55
C SER A 172 2.76 -11.31 -0.48
N ARG A 173 3.54 -10.29 -0.08
CA ARG A 173 4.72 -10.40 0.81
C ARG A 173 5.75 -11.44 0.33
N ARG A 174 5.76 -11.75 -0.97
CA ARG A 174 6.66 -12.75 -1.59
C ARG A 174 7.92 -12.14 -2.21
N LEU A 175 8.09 -10.81 -2.11
CA LEU A 175 9.28 -10.14 -2.62
C LEU A 175 10.49 -10.46 -1.71
N ALA A 176 11.32 -11.41 -2.14
CA ALA A 176 12.59 -11.67 -1.49
C ALA A 176 13.65 -10.66 -1.96
N LEU A 177 14.04 -9.75 -1.07
CA LEU A 177 15.13 -8.79 -1.31
C LEU A 177 16.50 -9.47 -1.17
N ARG A 178 17.34 -9.31 -2.19
CA ARG A 178 18.71 -9.83 -2.20
C ARG A 178 19.68 -8.77 -1.71
N HIS A 179 19.77 -8.64 -0.38
CA HIS A 179 20.61 -7.64 0.25
C HIS A 179 22.10 -7.94 0.07
N SER A 180 22.88 -6.88 -0.15
CA SER A 180 24.34 -6.90 -0.15
C SER A 180 24.87 -5.55 0.34
N TRP A 181 26.14 -5.48 0.72
CA TRP A 181 26.80 -4.21 1.02
C TRP A 181 27.14 -3.51 -0.29
N ILE A 182 26.60 -2.31 -0.48
CA ILE A 182 26.74 -1.55 -1.72
C ILE A 182 27.19 -0.11 -1.46
N ASP A 183 28.03 0.40 -2.35
CA ASP A 183 28.34 1.83 -2.43
C ASP A 183 27.22 2.53 -3.22
N ILE A 184 26.33 3.20 -2.49
CA ILE A 184 25.20 3.92 -3.11
C ILE A 184 25.69 5.09 -3.96
N GLY A 185 26.78 5.75 -3.56
CA GLY A 185 27.35 6.85 -4.33
C GLY A 185 27.84 6.40 -5.71
N GLU A 186 28.50 5.24 -5.78
CA GLU A 186 28.93 4.63 -7.04
C GLU A 186 27.74 4.15 -7.89
N LEU A 187 26.75 3.50 -7.25
CA LEU A 187 25.54 3.05 -7.93
C LEU A 187 24.77 4.22 -8.57
N CYS A 188 24.54 5.30 -7.82
CA CYS A 188 23.87 6.52 -8.32
C CYS A 188 24.65 7.16 -9.46
N GLN A 189 25.98 7.23 -9.37
CA GLN A 189 26.83 7.80 -10.42
C GLN A 189 26.72 7.00 -11.72
N ARG A 190 26.73 5.67 -11.63
CA ARG A 190 26.61 4.76 -12.78
C ARG A 190 25.25 4.90 -13.46
N ILE A 191 24.17 4.94 -12.67
CA ILE A 191 22.81 5.10 -13.19
C ILE A 191 22.64 6.48 -13.85
N ALA A 192 23.20 7.54 -13.26
CA ALA A 192 23.19 8.88 -13.85
C ALA A 192 23.82 8.89 -15.25
N GLN A 193 24.95 8.19 -15.43
CA GLN A 193 25.61 8.07 -16.74
C GLN A 193 24.77 7.30 -17.75
N ILE A 194 24.23 6.13 -17.36
CA ILE A 194 23.37 5.32 -18.23
C ILE A 194 22.14 6.12 -18.69
N MET A 195 21.52 6.86 -17.76
CA MET A 195 20.36 7.68 -18.08
C MET A 195 20.73 8.89 -18.95
N GLN A 196 21.88 9.55 -18.71
CA GLN A 196 22.36 10.62 -19.58
C GLN A 196 22.55 10.10 -21.00
N ASP A 197 23.22 8.96 -21.19
CA ASP A 197 23.45 8.37 -22.50
C ASP A 197 22.14 7.98 -23.22
N LYS A 198 21.17 7.44 -22.47
CA LYS A 198 19.83 7.11 -22.99
C LYS A 198 19.12 8.36 -23.50
N ILE A 199 19.09 9.41 -22.70
CA ILE A 199 18.37 10.65 -23.03
C ILE A 199 19.08 11.39 -24.15
N GLU A 200 20.41 11.47 -24.15
CA GLU A 200 21.17 12.16 -25.20
C GLU A 200 20.94 11.56 -26.59
N ARG A 201 20.69 10.24 -26.68
CA ARG A 201 20.32 9.58 -27.95
C ARG A 201 18.92 9.94 -28.44
N GLN A 202 18.00 10.25 -27.52
CA GLN A 202 16.60 10.52 -27.82
C GLN A 202 16.34 12.03 -28.01
N GLN A 203 16.98 12.86 -27.17
CA GLN A 203 16.80 14.31 -27.07
C GLN A 203 18.16 14.99 -26.81
N PRO A 204 19.05 15.07 -27.83
CA PRO A 204 20.41 15.58 -27.66
C PRO A 204 20.44 17.01 -27.09
N GLY A 205 21.25 17.24 -26.06
CA GLY A 205 21.46 18.55 -25.44
C GLY A 205 20.28 19.11 -24.63
N TYR A 206 19.18 18.36 -24.50
CA TYR A 206 17.96 18.86 -23.87
C TYR A 206 17.98 18.72 -22.33
N TYR A 207 18.65 17.69 -21.82
CA TYR A 207 18.77 17.42 -20.38
C TYR A 207 20.22 17.24 -19.95
N ARG A 208 20.50 17.62 -18.70
CA ARG A 208 21.77 17.33 -18.04
C ARG A 208 21.54 16.66 -16.68
N ILE A 209 21.93 15.40 -16.58
CA ILE A 209 21.93 14.65 -15.32
C ILE A 209 23.28 14.87 -14.62
N SER A 210 23.22 15.28 -13.36
CA SER A 210 24.39 15.42 -12.48
C SER A 210 24.21 14.60 -11.22
N CYS A 211 25.30 14.01 -10.72
CA CYS A 211 25.31 13.29 -9.45
C CYS A 211 26.33 13.93 -8.52
N LYS A 212 25.86 14.37 -7.35
CA LYS A 212 26.68 14.96 -6.29
C LYS A 212 26.61 14.03 -5.08
N ARG A 213 27.76 13.69 -4.52
CA ARG A 213 27.85 12.81 -3.34
C ARG A 213 28.73 13.44 -2.27
N GLU A 214 28.37 13.24 -1.01
CA GLU A 214 29.26 13.55 0.11
C GLU A 214 30.53 12.67 0.07
N ILE A 215 31.59 13.17 0.70
CA ILE A 215 32.83 12.43 0.90
C ILE A 215 32.60 11.43 2.04
N ASP A 216 33.19 10.24 1.94
CA ASP A 216 33.15 9.18 2.97
C ASP A 216 31.73 8.71 3.35
N LEU A 217 30.91 8.41 2.34
CA LEU A 217 29.61 7.77 2.53
C LEU A 217 29.78 6.33 3.07
N PRO A 218 28.95 5.90 4.05
CA PRO A 218 28.95 4.52 4.50
C PRO A 218 28.38 3.57 3.43
N LEU A 219 28.81 2.31 3.45
CA LEU A 219 28.15 1.27 2.68
C LEU A 219 26.72 1.05 3.16
N ALA A 220 25.80 0.80 2.23
CA ALA A 220 24.41 0.48 2.55
C ALA A 220 24.17 -1.02 2.44
N TRP A 221 23.37 -1.58 3.36
CA TRP A 221 22.88 -2.96 3.27
C TRP A 221 21.54 -2.96 2.53
N ALA A 222 21.56 -3.19 1.22
CA ALA A 222 20.39 -3.05 0.35
C ALA A 222 20.44 -3.99 -0.86
N ASP A 223 19.31 -4.15 -1.54
CA ASP A 223 19.24 -4.85 -2.83
C ASP A 223 19.59 -3.87 -3.97
N PRO A 224 20.74 -4.04 -4.65
CA PRO A 224 21.19 -3.09 -5.68
C PRO A 224 20.24 -3.00 -6.87
N HIS A 225 19.56 -4.09 -7.23
CA HIS A 225 18.63 -4.09 -8.36
C HIS A 225 17.39 -3.27 -8.04
N ARG A 226 16.87 -3.39 -6.81
CA ARG A 226 15.69 -2.63 -6.37
C ARG A 226 16.02 -1.16 -6.18
N VAL A 227 17.20 -0.83 -5.65
CA VAL A 227 17.66 0.58 -5.58
C VAL A 227 17.79 1.18 -6.98
N GLN A 228 18.38 0.42 -7.92
CA GLN A 228 18.49 0.85 -9.31
C GLN A 228 17.12 1.11 -9.93
N GLN A 229 16.15 0.21 -9.73
CA GLN A 229 14.78 0.36 -10.24
C GLN A 229 14.12 1.63 -9.70
N VAL A 230 14.19 1.87 -8.39
CA VAL A 230 13.65 3.10 -7.77
C VAL A 230 14.29 4.34 -8.38
N LEU A 231 15.63 4.34 -8.55
CA LEU A 231 16.33 5.51 -9.07
C LEU A 231 16.00 5.78 -10.54
N ILE A 232 15.89 4.73 -11.37
CA ILE A 232 15.46 4.85 -12.77
C ILE A 232 14.05 5.43 -12.83
N ASN A 233 13.10 4.90 -12.05
CA ASN A 233 11.72 5.40 -12.03
C ASN A 233 11.65 6.89 -11.65
N LEU A 234 12.44 7.31 -10.66
CA LEU A 234 12.51 8.73 -10.28
C LEU A 234 13.11 9.61 -11.38
N LEU A 235 14.17 9.14 -12.06
CA LEU A 235 14.80 9.88 -13.17
C LEU A 235 13.90 9.96 -14.40
N GLU A 236 13.19 8.88 -14.74
CA GLU A 236 12.22 8.88 -15.84
C GLU A 236 11.06 9.83 -15.56
N ASN A 237 10.57 9.86 -14.31
CA ASN A 237 9.59 10.86 -13.88
C ASN A 237 10.14 12.29 -13.99
N ALA A 238 11.38 12.54 -13.55
CA ALA A 238 12.01 13.85 -13.64
C ALA A 238 12.10 14.35 -15.09
N VAL A 239 12.47 13.49 -16.04
CA VAL A 239 12.47 13.82 -17.48
C VAL A 239 11.05 14.09 -17.97
N LYS A 240 10.13 13.17 -17.70
CA LYS A 240 8.73 13.25 -18.16
C LYS A 240 8.03 14.54 -17.73
N TYR A 241 8.29 15.00 -16.50
CA TYR A 241 7.65 16.18 -15.93
C TYR A 241 8.48 17.47 -16.05
N SER A 242 9.61 17.41 -16.76
CA SER A 242 10.43 18.58 -17.14
C SER A 242 10.42 18.77 -18.67
N PRO A 243 9.29 19.17 -19.27
CA PRO A 243 9.17 19.24 -20.73
C PRO A 243 10.07 20.30 -21.38
N ASP A 244 10.53 21.30 -20.62
CA ASP A 244 11.41 22.37 -21.10
C ASP A 244 12.91 22.00 -21.02
N GLY A 245 13.22 20.74 -20.70
CA GLY A 245 14.59 20.29 -20.49
C GLY A 245 15.18 20.72 -19.14
N GLY A 246 16.50 20.80 -19.06
CA GLY A 246 17.20 21.38 -17.90
C GLY A 246 18.02 20.39 -17.08
N VAL A 247 18.33 20.77 -15.84
CA VAL A 247 19.23 20.00 -14.97
C VAL A 247 18.42 19.08 -14.04
N ILE A 248 18.72 17.79 -14.11
CA ILE A 248 18.26 16.79 -13.15
C ILE A 248 19.44 16.46 -12.23
N GLN A 249 19.28 16.65 -10.92
CA GLN A 249 20.34 16.45 -9.94
C GLN A 249 20.02 15.27 -9.03
N ILE A 250 20.95 14.32 -8.97
CA ILE A 250 21.00 13.29 -7.93
C ILE A 250 21.93 13.79 -6.83
N GLN A 251 21.47 13.77 -5.58
CA GLN A 251 22.27 14.11 -4.41
C GLN A 251 22.29 12.92 -3.44
N VAL A 252 23.48 12.49 -3.05
CA VAL A 252 23.70 11.43 -2.07
C VAL A 252 24.38 12.00 -0.84
N SER A 253 23.72 11.95 0.31
CA SER A 253 24.20 12.52 1.56
C SER A 253 23.83 11.67 2.77
N THR A 254 24.44 11.95 3.92
CA THR A 254 23.99 11.41 5.21
C THR A 254 23.14 12.44 5.96
N VAL A 255 21.98 12.02 6.46
CA VAL A 255 21.05 12.86 7.22
C VAL A 255 20.77 12.25 8.58
N SER A 256 20.49 13.08 9.58
CA SER A 256 20.05 12.61 10.90
C SER A 256 18.53 12.60 10.95
N LEU A 257 17.93 11.41 11.08
CA LEU A 257 16.49 11.22 11.18
C LEU A 257 16.19 10.44 12.47
N CYS A 258 15.37 11.00 13.36
CA CYS A 258 15.03 10.37 14.65
C CYS A 258 16.26 9.90 15.45
N ALA A 259 17.31 10.74 15.50
CA ALA A 259 18.60 10.44 16.12
C ALA A 259 19.38 9.25 15.51
N ARG A 260 19.03 8.80 14.30
CA ARG A 260 19.76 7.80 13.52
C ARG A 260 20.38 8.44 12.28
N ARG A 261 21.62 8.07 11.99
CA ARG A 261 22.29 8.45 10.73
C ARG A 261 21.72 7.59 9.61
N MET A 262 21.10 8.24 8.63
CA MET A 262 20.48 7.62 7.47
C MET A 262 21.22 8.06 6.21
N LEU A 263 21.28 7.18 5.22
CA LEU A 263 21.73 7.56 3.88
C LEU A 263 20.52 8.07 3.08
N CYS A 264 20.68 9.25 2.47
CA CYS A 264 19.64 9.93 1.72
C CYS A 264 20.07 10.02 0.26
N VAL A 265 19.16 9.62 -0.65
CA VAL A 265 19.29 9.86 -2.09
C VAL A 265 18.13 10.75 -2.49
N ALA A 266 18.43 11.94 -2.99
CA ALA A 266 17.45 12.89 -3.50
C ALA A 266 17.62 13.04 -5.01
N VAL A 267 16.49 13.07 -5.72
CA VAL A 267 16.43 13.44 -7.14
C VAL A 267 15.66 14.75 -7.22
N SER A 268 16.20 15.73 -7.94
CA SER A 268 15.59 17.03 -8.14
C SER A 268 15.59 17.39 -9.61
N ASP A 269 14.48 17.94 -10.08
CA ASP A 269 14.28 18.39 -11.45
C ASP A 269 13.83 19.86 -11.50
N GLN A 270 13.73 20.42 -12.70
CA GLN A 270 13.33 21.80 -12.96
C GLN A 270 12.01 21.85 -13.74
N GLY A 271 11.14 20.86 -13.52
CA GLY A 271 9.91 20.69 -14.26
C GLY A 271 8.74 21.51 -13.73
N ILE A 272 7.54 21.11 -14.16
CA ILE A 272 6.27 21.80 -13.86
C ILE A 272 5.91 21.84 -12.37
N GLY A 273 6.58 21.01 -11.55
CA GLY A 273 6.32 20.87 -10.13
C GLY A 273 5.03 20.11 -9.82
N VAL A 274 4.86 19.75 -8.54
CA VAL A 274 3.65 19.06 -8.05
C VAL A 274 2.78 20.01 -7.24
N PRO A 275 1.51 20.25 -7.63
CA PRO A 275 0.57 21.03 -6.84
C PRO A 275 0.42 20.45 -5.43
N SER A 276 0.38 21.30 -4.40
CA SER A 276 0.36 20.85 -2.98
C SER A 276 -0.77 19.86 -2.65
N GLN A 277 -1.92 20.00 -3.33
CA GLN A 277 -3.07 19.11 -3.15
C GLN A 277 -2.83 17.68 -3.68
N GLN A 278 -1.94 17.51 -4.66
CA GLN A 278 -1.63 16.22 -5.28
C GLN A 278 -0.41 15.53 -4.65
N GLN A 279 0.35 16.24 -3.81
CA GLN A 279 1.55 15.68 -3.15
C GLN A 279 1.23 14.46 -2.28
N LEU A 280 0.06 14.44 -1.62
CA LEU A 280 -0.36 13.34 -0.75
C LEU A 280 -0.74 12.07 -1.51
N SER A 281 -1.12 12.18 -2.78
CA SER A 281 -1.54 11.04 -3.60
C SER A 281 -0.47 10.56 -4.58
N LEU A 282 0.71 11.20 -4.66
CA LEU A 282 1.78 10.85 -5.61
C LEU A 282 2.18 9.37 -5.59
N PHE A 283 2.17 8.75 -4.41
CA PHE A 283 2.58 7.36 -4.22
C PHE A 283 1.38 6.39 -4.20
N GLN A 284 0.17 6.88 -4.43
CA GLN A 284 -0.98 6.03 -4.69
C GLN A 284 -0.88 5.48 -6.11
N LEU A 285 -1.21 4.19 -6.24
CA LEU A 285 -1.20 3.45 -7.50
C LEU A 285 -1.95 4.24 -8.59
N PHE A 286 -1.29 4.39 -9.75
CA PHE A 286 -1.84 5.00 -10.98
C PHE A 286 -2.24 6.48 -10.90
N THR A 287 -1.74 7.21 -9.91
CA THR A 287 -1.82 8.68 -9.89
C THR A 287 -0.90 9.26 -10.98
N ARG A 288 -1.47 10.01 -11.92
CA ARG A 288 -0.71 10.79 -12.91
C ARG A 288 -0.97 12.28 -12.69
N LEU A 289 0.08 13.08 -12.67
CA LEU A 289 -0.05 14.53 -12.81
C LEU A 289 -0.61 14.79 -14.21
N GLY A 290 -1.73 15.52 -14.30
CA GLY A 290 -2.36 15.84 -15.58
C GLY A 290 -1.34 16.45 -16.53
N HIS A 291 -1.20 15.88 -17.72
CA HIS A 291 -0.40 16.51 -18.77
C HIS A 291 -0.99 17.90 -19.06
N PRO A 292 -0.19 18.97 -19.17
CA PRO A 292 -0.66 20.17 -19.84
C PRO A 292 -0.99 19.75 -21.27
N SER A 293 -2.27 19.80 -21.64
CA SER A 293 -2.68 19.73 -23.04
C SER A 293 -1.90 20.81 -23.78
N ALA A 294 -1.04 20.41 -24.72
CA ALA A 294 -0.48 21.34 -25.68
C ALA A 294 -1.65 21.97 -26.44
N GLY A 295 -1.89 23.26 -26.18
CA GLY A 295 -2.72 24.11 -27.02
C GLY A 295 -1.92 24.63 -28.20
#